data_AF-A0ABC8TXU2-F1
#
_entry.id   AF-A0ABC8TXU2-F1
#
_cell.length_a   1.000
_cell.length_b   1.000
_cell.length_c   1.000
_cell.angle_alpha   90.00
_cell.angle_beta   90.00
_cell.angle_gamma   90.00
#
_symmetry.space_group_name_H-M   'P 1'
#
loop_
_entity.id
_entity.type
_entity.pdbx_description
1 polymer ?
#
loop_
_entity_poly.entity_id
_entity_poly.type
_entity_poly.pdbx_seq_one_letter_code
_entity_poly.pdbx_strand_id
1 'polypeptide(L)'
;MLHREAFFPSAKFSDPETLETLVKLGLRQTLSFTGLLDCARSVSMLYDSRNSEAIIYGRRLLGCLDVVALKLSSVVGEDNFNESRTTKQYQDASVVNDEDDKNSAHGSESCFKYGLDINSLVGSFINVEPGEDFWSELKTISWCPVYADPPVQGLPWQETGYEIAAPVITRPKSQLWMVSSKMNILDSECYSTYLQCKLGWMDRLDIDILSTQLIGLSKSYAQLKLHPVVEPDFDAALQKQIPSLYSQLEEYVGTDDIFVLKSALNGVNWVWIGDDFVSPNALAFDSPVKFSPYLYVVPSELSEFRDLLLALGVRLSFDVFDYFHVLQRLQNDVKGSPLSTDQLSFVLCVLEAVADCDSDRLMLEASNKQLLVPDSFGVLTCAGDLVYNDAPWMENNTVVGKRDMHSSISHDLANRLGIQSIRCLSLVSEEMTKDLPCMEYARICELLEMYGNNDFLLFDLLELADCCKAKKLHLILDKREHPRQSLLQHNL
;
A
#
# COMPACT_ATOMS: atom_id res chain seq x y z
N MET A 1 -24.54 -33.89 23.74
CA MET A 1 -23.26 -33.17 23.71
C MET A 1 -22.08 -34.08 24.03
N LEU A 2 -22.26 -35.11 24.87
CA LEU A 2 -21.20 -36.08 25.17
C LEU A 2 -21.32 -37.32 24.26
N HIS A 3 -20.19 -37.93 23.90
CA HIS A 3 -20.12 -39.15 23.10
C HIS A 3 -20.71 -40.33 23.88
N ARG A 4 -21.73 -40.99 23.31
CA ARG A 4 -22.53 -42.01 23.99
C ARG A 4 -21.70 -43.18 24.53
N GLU A 5 -20.73 -43.64 23.76
CA GLU A 5 -19.93 -44.83 24.11
C GLU A 5 -18.78 -44.52 25.06
N ALA A 6 -18.38 -43.24 25.16
CA ALA A 6 -17.22 -42.84 25.97
C ALA A 6 -17.63 -42.30 27.36
N PHE A 7 -18.77 -41.60 27.46
CA PHE A 7 -19.13 -40.82 28.65
C PHE A 7 -20.43 -41.24 29.33
N PHE A 8 -21.21 -42.16 28.74
CA PHE A 8 -22.43 -42.69 29.37
C PHE A 8 -22.26 -44.14 29.79
N PRO A 9 -22.99 -44.59 30.83
CA PRO A 9 -23.05 -45.99 31.18
C PRO A 9 -23.47 -46.83 29.96
N SER A 10 -22.87 -48.01 29.82
CA SER A 10 -23.29 -48.98 28.81
C SER A 10 -24.80 -49.16 28.84
N ALA A 11 -25.43 -49.43 27.69
CA ALA A 11 -26.88 -49.62 27.57
C ALA A 11 -27.44 -50.67 28.55
N LYS A 12 -26.59 -51.56 29.08
CA LYS A 12 -26.90 -52.55 30.10
C LYS A 12 -27.18 -51.96 31.50
N PHE A 13 -26.82 -50.70 31.74
CA PHE A 13 -26.99 -49.99 33.02
C PHE A 13 -27.93 -48.77 32.90
N SER A 14 -28.76 -48.73 31.85
CA SER A 14 -29.68 -47.61 31.59
C SER A 14 -31.03 -47.74 32.28
N ASP A 15 -31.25 -48.76 33.11
CA ASP A 15 -32.47 -48.91 33.89
C ASP A 15 -32.54 -47.88 35.06
N PRO A 16 -33.74 -47.42 35.44
CA PRO A 16 -33.90 -46.36 36.43
C PRO A 16 -33.29 -46.65 37.81
N GLU A 17 -33.40 -47.91 38.28
CA GLU A 17 -32.88 -48.32 39.59
C GLU A 17 -31.35 -48.32 39.62
N THR A 18 -30.71 -48.79 38.54
CA THR A 18 -29.26 -48.74 38.38
C THR A 18 -28.75 -47.32 38.20
N LEU A 19 -29.46 -46.46 37.46
CA LEU A 19 -29.09 -45.05 37.32
C LEU A 19 -29.18 -44.31 38.67
N GLU A 20 -30.22 -44.56 39.48
CA GLU A 20 -30.32 -43.98 40.83
C GLU A 20 -29.17 -44.46 41.73
N THR A 21 -28.78 -45.72 41.61
CA THR A 21 -27.64 -46.29 42.32
C THR A 21 -26.32 -45.66 41.84
N LEU A 22 -26.14 -45.49 40.53
CA LEU A 22 -24.96 -44.86 39.94
C LEU A 22 -24.84 -43.38 40.36
N VAL A 23 -25.96 -42.66 40.48
CA VAL A 23 -25.99 -41.30 41.03
C VAL A 23 -25.48 -41.28 42.46
N LYS A 24 -25.95 -42.21 43.31
CA LYS A 24 -25.45 -42.35 44.69
C LYS A 24 -23.97 -42.72 44.75
N LEU A 25 -23.45 -43.38 43.72
CA LEU A 25 -22.04 -43.73 43.55
C LEU A 25 -21.19 -42.64 42.87
N GLY A 26 -21.78 -41.49 42.53
CA GLY A 26 -21.06 -40.33 41.99
C GLY A 26 -21.27 -40.05 40.50
N LEU A 27 -22.25 -40.69 39.84
CA LEU A 27 -22.67 -40.31 38.48
C LEU A 27 -23.19 -38.87 38.50
N ARG A 28 -22.54 -38.02 37.72
CA ARG A 28 -22.85 -36.58 37.66
C ARG A 28 -24.17 -36.38 36.93
N GLN A 29 -25.07 -35.61 37.56
CA GLN A 29 -26.37 -35.25 36.98
C GLN A 29 -26.37 -33.87 36.31
N THR A 30 -25.36 -33.05 36.63
CA THR A 30 -25.20 -31.70 36.10
C THR A 30 -23.90 -31.61 35.30
N LEU A 31 -23.87 -30.69 34.35
CA LEU A 31 -22.65 -30.40 33.61
C LEU A 31 -21.64 -29.74 34.58
N SER A 32 -20.36 -29.71 34.27
CA SER A 32 -19.33 -29.01 35.08
C SER A 32 -18.29 -28.47 34.11
N PHE A 33 -17.34 -27.65 34.54
CA PHE A 33 -16.23 -27.24 33.65
C PHE A 33 -15.49 -28.44 33.06
N THR A 34 -15.21 -29.48 33.86
CA THR A 34 -14.68 -30.75 33.36
C THR A 34 -15.62 -31.44 32.36
N GLY A 35 -16.94 -31.35 32.58
CA GLY A 35 -17.92 -31.89 31.63
C GLY A 35 -18.00 -31.10 30.31
N LEU A 36 -17.70 -29.80 30.33
CA LEU A 36 -17.56 -28.99 29.11
C LEU A 36 -16.31 -29.38 28.31
N LEU A 37 -15.20 -29.68 28.99
CA LEU A 37 -14.01 -30.26 28.35
C LEU A 37 -14.32 -31.64 27.75
N ASP A 38 -15.05 -32.48 28.45
CA ASP A 38 -15.48 -33.78 27.93
C ASP A 38 -16.42 -33.65 26.72
N CYS A 39 -17.26 -32.62 26.67
CA CYS A 39 -18.02 -32.27 25.46
C CYS A 39 -17.09 -31.87 24.31
N ALA A 40 -16.07 -31.04 24.56
CA ALA A 40 -15.09 -30.67 23.53
C ALA A 40 -14.33 -31.91 22.99
N ARG A 41 -13.86 -32.77 23.89
CA ARG A 41 -13.19 -34.05 23.53
C ARG A 41 -14.13 -34.97 22.76
N SER A 42 -15.41 -35.01 23.12
CA SER A 42 -16.43 -35.79 22.40
C SER A 42 -16.58 -35.31 20.95
N VAL A 43 -16.55 -33.98 20.72
CA VAL A 43 -16.59 -33.42 19.36
C VAL A 43 -15.37 -33.87 18.56
N SER A 44 -14.17 -33.77 19.14
CA SER A 44 -12.93 -34.22 18.49
C SER A 44 -12.99 -35.72 18.14
N MET A 45 -13.39 -36.58 19.09
CA MET A 45 -13.51 -38.02 18.86
C MET A 45 -14.53 -38.38 17.78
N LEU A 46 -15.68 -37.68 17.76
CA LEU A 46 -16.70 -37.85 16.71
C LEU A 46 -16.17 -37.43 15.33
N TYR A 47 -15.37 -36.38 15.28
CA TYR A 47 -14.76 -35.91 14.04
C TYR A 47 -13.73 -36.91 13.50
N ASP A 48 -12.86 -37.42 14.38
CA ASP A 48 -11.84 -38.42 14.03
C ASP A 48 -12.47 -39.73 13.52
N SER A 49 -13.68 -40.06 14.01
CA SER A 49 -14.47 -41.20 13.55
C SER A 49 -15.33 -40.91 12.31
N ARG A 50 -15.17 -39.73 11.67
CA ARG A 50 -15.90 -39.27 10.48
C ARG A 50 -17.42 -39.24 10.68
N ASN A 51 -17.87 -39.00 11.92
CA ASN A 51 -19.28 -38.88 12.23
C ASN A 51 -19.76 -37.44 11.96
N SER A 52 -20.78 -37.29 11.10
CA SER A 52 -21.36 -36.00 10.76
C SER A 52 -22.04 -35.29 11.95
N GLU A 53 -22.34 -36.00 13.04
CA GLU A 53 -22.83 -35.39 14.27
C GLU A 53 -21.80 -34.49 14.96
N ALA A 54 -20.50 -34.62 14.64
CA ALA A 54 -19.43 -33.83 15.27
C ALA A 54 -19.69 -32.31 15.13
N ILE A 55 -20.10 -31.86 13.94
CA ILE A 55 -20.39 -30.44 13.65
C ILE A 55 -21.58 -29.96 14.50
N ILE A 56 -22.63 -30.78 14.58
CA ILE A 56 -23.83 -30.45 15.39
C ILE A 56 -23.45 -30.33 16.86
N TYR A 57 -22.58 -31.20 17.36
CA TYR A 57 -22.12 -31.18 18.75
C TYR A 57 -21.20 -29.98 19.01
N GLY A 58 -20.34 -29.62 18.07
CA GLY A 58 -19.51 -28.42 18.13
C GLY A 58 -20.35 -27.13 18.21
N ARG A 59 -21.35 -26.97 17.34
CA ARG A 59 -22.28 -25.81 17.38
C ARG A 59 -23.05 -25.74 18.70
N ARG A 60 -23.50 -26.88 19.21
CA ARG A 60 -24.19 -26.98 20.51
C ARG A 60 -23.27 -26.60 21.67
N LEU A 61 -22.01 -27.06 21.65
CA LEU A 61 -21.02 -26.72 22.67
C LEU A 61 -20.73 -25.22 22.67
N LEU A 62 -20.57 -24.61 21.49
CA LEU A 62 -20.38 -23.16 21.37
C LEU A 62 -21.56 -22.40 22.01
N GLY A 63 -22.80 -22.77 21.68
CA GLY A 63 -23.99 -22.14 22.27
C GLY A 63 -24.06 -22.30 23.79
N CYS A 64 -23.66 -23.46 24.32
CA CYS A 64 -23.52 -23.67 25.76
C CYS A 64 -22.47 -22.74 26.38
N LEU A 65 -21.29 -22.66 25.78
CA LEU A 65 -20.19 -21.82 26.27
C LEU A 65 -20.56 -20.33 26.24
N ASP A 66 -21.28 -19.87 25.22
CA ASP A 66 -21.79 -18.50 25.14
C ASP A 66 -22.74 -18.18 26.30
N VAL A 67 -23.68 -19.08 26.63
CA VAL A 67 -24.60 -18.91 27.76
C VAL A 67 -23.86 -18.92 29.10
N VAL A 68 -22.88 -19.81 29.26
CA VAL A 68 -22.01 -19.87 30.45
C VAL A 68 -21.24 -18.56 30.59
N ALA A 69 -20.62 -18.08 29.51
CA ALA A 69 -19.81 -16.87 29.49
C ALA A 69 -20.63 -15.61 29.78
N LEU A 70 -21.86 -15.50 29.27
CA LEU A 70 -22.77 -14.41 29.60
C LEU A 70 -23.04 -14.34 31.11
N LYS A 71 -23.32 -15.49 31.74
CA LYS A 71 -23.55 -15.54 33.20
C LYS A 71 -22.29 -15.27 34.02
N LEU A 72 -21.12 -15.71 33.58
CA LEU A 72 -19.85 -15.37 34.21
C LEU A 72 -19.56 -13.87 34.12
N SER A 73 -19.87 -13.24 32.97
CA SER A 73 -19.67 -11.80 32.78
C SER A 73 -20.56 -10.94 33.69
N SER A 74 -21.80 -11.34 33.95
CA SER A 74 -22.70 -10.60 34.84
C SER A 74 -22.26 -10.66 36.31
N VAL A 75 -21.66 -11.76 36.74
CA VAL A 75 -21.15 -11.92 38.12
C VAL A 75 -19.92 -11.04 38.34
N VAL A 76 -19.04 -10.89 37.33
CA VAL A 76 -17.84 -10.03 37.42
C VAL A 76 -18.21 -8.53 37.32
N GLY A 77 -19.34 -8.19 36.69
CA GLY A 77 -19.80 -6.81 36.51
C GLY A 77 -20.44 -6.15 37.73
N GLU A 78 -20.93 -6.93 38.71
CA GLU A 78 -21.58 -6.39 39.92
C GLU A 78 -20.59 -5.83 40.97
N ASP A 79 -19.32 -6.22 40.93
CA ASP A 79 -18.30 -5.74 41.88
C ASP A 79 -17.67 -4.38 41.51
N ASN A 80 -17.93 -3.82 40.32
CA ASN A 80 -17.34 -2.56 39.85
C ASN A 80 -18.28 -1.34 39.90
N PHE A 81 -19.50 -1.47 40.42
CA PHE A 81 -20.43 -0.34 40.58
C PHE A 81 -20.26 0.38 41.92
N ASN A 82 -19.12 1.03 42.12
CA ASN A 82 -19.01 2.14 43.07
C ASN A 82 -17.77 3.00 42.78
N GLU A 83 -17.73 3.68 41.64
CA GLU A 83 -17.18 5.04 41.58
C GLU A 83 -17.55 5.78 40.29
N SER A 84 -18.12 6.97 40.50
CA SER A 84 -18.04 8.14 39.61
C SER A 84 -18.83 8.12 38.29
N ARG A 85 -20.12 8.42 38.42
CA ARG A 85 -20.89 9.15 37.41
C ARG A 85 -20.30 10.56 37.23
N THR A 86 -19.75 10.88 36.06
CA THR A 86 -19.72 12.25 35.56
C THR A 86 -20.03 12.32 34.07
N THR A 87 -21.19 12.89 33.81
CA THR A 87 -21.82 13.31 32.57
C THR A 87 -20.98 14.35 31.81
N LYS A 88 -20.71 14.14 30.51
CA LYS A 88 -20.52 15.18 29.46
C LYS A 88 -20.91 14.54 28.11
N GLN A 89 -22.13 14.73 27.60
CA GLN A 89 -22.57 15.79 26.68
C GLN A 89 -21.63 16.07 25.49
N TYR A 90 -22.03 15.60 24.31
CA TYR A 90 -22.00 16.36 23.05
C TYR A 90 -23.25 16.03 22.24
N GLN A 91 -23.94 17.09 21.79
CA GLN A 91 -25.13 17.10 20.94
C GLN A 91 -24.71 17.31 19.48
N ASP A 92 -25.35 16.60 18.55
CA ASP A 92 -26.16 17.14 17.43
C ASP A 92 -26.61 15.95 16.56
N ALA A 93 -27.89 15.60 16.37
CA ALA A 93 -29.08 16.31 15.89
C ALA A 93 -29.34 16.09 14.38
N SER A 94 -30.23 15.13 14.07
CA SER A 94 -31.26 15.31 13.04
C SER A 94 -32.42 14.34 13.24
N VAL A 95 -33.62 14.92 13.34
CA VAL A 95 -34.93 14.34 13.65
C VAL A 95 -35.63 13.88 12.38
N VAL A 96 -36.20 12.66 12.37
CA VAL A 96 -37.56 12.36 11.85
C VAL A 96 -38.16 11.21 12.68
N ASN A 97 -39.39 11.41 13.14
CA ASN A 97 -40.21 10.51 13.95
C ASN A 97 -40.67 9.26 13.17
N ASP A 98 -40.80 8.11 13.82
CA ASP A 98 -42.08 7.60 14.35
C ASP A 98 -41.92 6.18 14.94
N GLU A 99 -42.62 5.97 16.06
CA GLU A 99 -43.24 4.74 16.58
C GLU A 99 -42.47 3.40 16.52
N ASP A 100 -41.92 2.96 17.67
CA ASP A 100 -42.30 1.72 18.36
C ASP A 100 -41.32 1.40 19.51
N ASP A 101 -41.70 1.82 20.72
CA ASP A 101 -40.94 1.61 21.94
C ASP A 101 -41.38 0.28 22.59
N LYS A 102 -40.72 -0.82 22.21
CA LYS A 102 -40.64 -2.11 22.94
C LYS A 102 -39.75 -3.07 22.14
N ASN A 103 -38.46 -3.15 22.46
CA ASN A 103 -37.64 -4.35 22.25
C ASN A 103 -36.28 -4.22 22.96
N SER A 104 -36.26 -4.46 24.28
CA SER A 104 -35.05 -4.82 25.03
C SER A 104 -35.06 -6.32 25.34
N ALA A 105 -35.01 -7.16 24.30
CA ALA A 105 -34.94 -8.61 24.46
C ALA A 105 -34.28 -9.34 23.27
N HIS A 106 -33.23 -8.80 22.63
CA HIS A 106 -32.56 -9.49 21.52
C HIS A 106 -31.45 -10.49 21.94
N GLY A 107 -31.26 -10.76 23.24
CA GLY A 107 -30.29 -11.76 23.71
C GLY A 107 -30.80 -13.21 23.79
N SER A 108 -32.09 -13.47 23.52
CA SER A 108 -32.74 -14.76 23.82
C SER A 108 -33.01 -15.65 22.59
N GLU A 109 -32.96 -15.12 21.37
CA GLU A 109 -33.36 -15.86 20.17
C GLU A 109 -32.35 -16.91 19.69
N SER A 110 -31.05 -16.76 19.95
CA SER A 110 -30.05 -17.74 19.48
C SER A 110 -30.15 -19.10 20.22
N CYS A 111 -30.68 -19.10 21.45
CA CYS A 111 -30.81 -20.30 22.28
C CYS A 111 -31.93 -21.25 21.77
N PHE A 112 -32.90 -20.75 21.01
CA PHE A 112 -34.03 -21.56 20.52
C PHE A 112 -33.70 -22.43 19.31
N LYS A 113 -32.54 -22.27 18.66
CA LYS A 113 -32.21 -23.00 17.42
C LYS A 113 -31.88 -24.49 17.61
N TYR A 114 -31.57 -24.93 18.85
CA TYR A 114 -31.10 -26.31 19.10
C TYR A 114 -31.86 -27.08 20.20
N GLY A 115 -32.97 -26.55 20.73
CA GLY A 115 -33.94 -27.31 21.54
C GLY A 115 -33.44 -27.82 22.90
N LEU A 116 -32.38 -27.25 23.46
CA LEU A 116 -31.85 -27.62 24.78
C LEU A 116 -32.13 -26.50 25.78
N ASP A 117 -32.79 -26.82 26.89
CA ASP A 117 -32.88 -25.93 28.06
C ASP A 117 -31.54 -25.91 28.79
N ILE A 118 -30.57 -25.21 28.20
CA ILE A 118 -29.19 -25.07 28.69
C ILE A 118 -29.20 -24.39 30.08
N ASN A 119 -30.21 -23.57 30.37
CA ASN A 119 -30.29 -22.84 31.63
C ASN A 119 -30.47 -23.76 32.84
N SER A 120 -31.26 -24.84 32.73
CA SER A 120 -31.44 -25.81 33.82
C SER A 120 -30.24 -26.73 34.02
N LEU A 121 -29.49 -27.04 32.96
CA LEU A 121 -28.31 -27.92 33.01
C LEU A 121 -27.06 -27.25 33.61
N VAL A 122 -26.92 -25.94 33.44
CA VAL A 122 -25.72 -25.19 33.84
C VAL A 122 -25.91 -24.48 35.20
N GLY A 123 -27.14 -24.23 35.65
CA GLY A 123 -27.44 -23.31 36.76
C GLY A 123 -26.85 -23.61 38.15
N SER A 124 -26.21 -24.75 38.39
CA SER A 124 -25.74 -25.15 39.74
C SER A 124 -24.27 -24.86 40.07
N PHE A 125 -23.40 -24.59 39.08
CA PHE A 125 -21.94 -24.48 39.29
C PHE A 125 -21.30 -23.20 38.73
N ILE A 126 -22.11 -22.27 38.21
CA ILE A 126 -21.63 -21.02 37.57
C ILE A 126 -21.10 -19.99 38.58
N ASN A 127 -21.32 -20.22 39.88
CA ASN A 127 -20.84 -19.33 40.95
C ASN A 127 -19.33 -19.46 41.23
N VAL A 128 -18.62 -20.31 40.50
CA VAL A 128 -17.16 -20.50 40.63
C VAL A 128 -16.52 -20.13 39.29
N GLU A 129 -15.58 -19.19 39.31
CA GLU A 129 -14.82 -18.82 38.12
C GLU A 129 -13.96 -20.02 37.67
N PRO A 130 -14.00 -20.40 36.38
CA PRO A 130 -13.14 -21.46 35.86
C PRO A 130 -11.66 -21.06 35.95
N GLY A 131 -10.82 -21.96 36.47
CA GLY A 131 -9.37 -21.75 36.50
C GLY A 131 -8.76 -21.66 35.09
N GLU A 132 -7.61 -21.00 34.96
CA GLU A 132 -6.92 -20.80 33.68
C GLU A 132 -6.54 -22.12 32.96
N ASP A 133 -6.37 -23.21 33.71
CA ASP A 133 -6.13 -24.55 33.16
C ASP A 133 -7.30 -25.04 32.29
N PHE A 134 -8.54 -24.70 32.66
CA PHE A 134 -9.72 -25.07 31.88
C PHE A 134 -9.70 -24.39 30.51
N TRP A 135 -9.43 -23.08 30.46
CA TRP A 135 -9.38 -22.34 29.20
C TRP A 135 -8.19 -22.78 28.34
N SER A 136 -7.04 -23.00 28.97
CA SER A 136 -5.84 -23.50 28.29
C SER A 136 -6.09 -24.85 27.63
N GLU A 137 -6.77 -25.77 28.31
CA GLU A 137 -7.12 -27.07 27.74
C GLU A 137 -8.18 -26.92 26.63
N LEU A 138 -9.24 -26.14 26.87
CA LEU A 138 -10.32 -25.93 25.90
C LEU A 138 -9.83 -25.32 24.59
N LYS A 139 -8.81 -24.45 24.64
CA LYS A 139 -8.13 -23.86 23.48
C LYS A 139 -7.44 -24.88 22.59
N THR A 140 -6.95 -25.99 23.17
CA THR A 140 -6.17 -27.00 22.45
C THR A 140 -7.03 -28.08 21.78
N ILE A 141 -8.25 -28.30 22.27
CA ILE A 141 -9.12 -29.36 21.77
C ILE A 141 -9.81 -28.88 20.48
N SER A 142 -9.82 -29.74 19.45
CA SER A 142 -10.56 -29.47 18.21
C SER A 142 -12.06 -29.67 18.39
N TRP A 143 -12.79 -28.56 18.58
CA TRP A 143 -14.25 -28.60 18.75
C TRP A 143 -15.00 -27.49 18.01
N CYS A 144 -14.30 -26.48 17.49
CA CYS A 144 -14.92 -25.37 16.79
C CYS A 144 -15.34 -25.78 15.38
N PRO A 145 -16.63 -25.65 15.00
CA PRO A 145 -17.06 -25.88 13.64
C PRO A 145 -16.57 -24.75 12.73
N VAL A 146 -15.94 -25.07 11.60
CA VAL A 146 -15.34 -24.09 10.69
C VAL A 146 -15.85 -24.25 9.26
N TYR A 147 -15.80 -23.16 8.50
CA TYR A 147 -16.11 -23.19 7.07
C TYR A 147 -15.07 -24.04 6.32
N ALA A 148 -15.53 -24.96 5.49
CA ALA A 148 -14.67 -25.70 4.56
C ALA A 148 -14.29 -24.84 3.35
N ASP A 149 -15.29 -24.13 2.79
CA ASP A 149 -15.16 -23.28 1.61
C ASP A 149 -15.30 -21.79 1.98
N PRO A 150 -14.66 -20.87 1.21
CA PRO A 150 -14.74 -19.45 1.50
C PRO A 150 -16.18 -18.95 1.36
N PRO A 151 -16.74 -18.26 2.37
CA PRO A 151 -18.09 -17.72 2.31
C PRO A 151 -18.21 -16.52 1.36
N VAL A 152 -17.08 -15.93 0.95
CA VAL A 152 -16.99 -14.81 0.01
C VAL A 152 -16.05 -15.21 -1.12
N GLN A 153 -16.55 -15.17 -2.36
CA GLN A 153 -15.74 -15.49 -3.53
C GLN A 153 -14.60 -14.47 -3.68
N GLY A 154 -13.40 -14.95 -4.00
CA GLY A 154 -12.23 -14.08 -4.18
C GLY A 154 -11.51 -13.71 -2.88
N LEU A 155 -11.97 -14.17 -1.71
CA LEU A 155 -11.21 -14.05 -0.48
C LEU A 155 -10.04 -15.06 -0.47
N PRO A 156 -8.82 -14.70 -0.03
CA PRO A 156 -7.77 -15.68 0.18
C PRO A 156 -8.23 -16.69 1.25
N TRP A 157 -8.10 -17.97 0.95
CA TRP A 157 -8.65 -19.03 1.79
C TRP A 157 -7.61 -20.10 2.11
N GLN A 158 -7.55 -20.51 3.37
CA GLN A 158 -6.73 -21.63 3.80
C GLN A 158 -7.48 -22.95 3.54
N GLU A 159 -7.14 -23.64 2.45
CA GLU A 159 -7.68 -24.97 2.16
C GLU A 159 -7.07 -26.03 3.10
N THR A 160 -7.67 -26.21 4.28
CA THR A 160 -7.25 -27.25 5.23
C THR A 160 -8.05 -28.55 5.06
N GLY A 161 -9.27 -28.47 4.51
CA GLY A 161 -10.20 -29.58 4.39
C GLY A 161 -10.82 -30.03 5.73
N TYR A 162 -10.59 -29.29 6.81
CA TYR A 162 -11.19 -29.57 8.11
C TYR A 162 -12.52 -28.85 8.27
N GLU A 163 -13.51 -29.54 8.85
CA GLU A 163 -14.79 -28.95 9.26
C GLU A 163 -14.83 -28.63 10.76
N ILE A 164 -13.84 -29.15 11.51
CA ILE A 164 -13.67 -28.90 12.94
C ILE A 164 -12.20 -28.60 13.25
N ALA A 165 -11.96 -27.53 14.00
CA ALA A 165 -10.63 -27.07 14.38
C ALA A 165 -10.56 -26.67 15.86
N ALA A 166 -9.34 -26.50 16.37
CA ALA A 166 -9.10 -26.02 17.72
C ALA A 166 -9.20 -24.48 17.80
N PRO A 167 -9.71 -23.90 18.90
CA PRO A 167 -9.84 -22.45 19.05
C PRO A 167 -8.57 -21.65 18.75
N VAL A 168 -7.38 -22.20 19.03
CA VAL A 168 -6.08 -21.55 18.78
C VAL A 168 -5.79 -21.23 17.31
N ILE A 169 -6.40 -21.97 16.38
CA ILE A 169 -6.23 -21.80 14.92
C ILE A 169 -7.55 -21.40 14.25
N THR A 170 -8.51 -20.91 15.03
CA THR A 170 -9.83 -20.49 14.57
C THR A 170 -10.09 -19.06 15.00
N ARG A 171 -10.72 -18.27 14.15
CA ARG A 171 -11.22 -16.93 14.50
C ARG A 171 -12.70 -16.77 14.16
N PRO A 172 -13.41 -15.85 14.84
CA PRO A 172 -14.80 -15.55 14.53
C PRO A 172 -14.98 -15.02 13.11
N LYS A 173 -16.19 -15.19 12.56
CA LYS A 173 -16.58 -14.68 11.25
C LYS A 173 -16.40 -13.15 11.09
N SER A 174 -16.46 -12.39 12.18
CA SER A 174 -16.20 -10.94 12.15
C SER A 174 -14.77 -10.58 11.72
N GLN A 175 -13.81 -11.50 11.88
CA GLN A 175 -12.41 -11.31 11.51
C GLN A 175 -12.05 -11.99 10.18
N LEU A 176 -13.05 -12.42 9.40
CA LEU A 176 -12.91 -13.12 8.12
C LEU A 176 -11.90 -12.44 7.19
N TRP A 177 -11.99 -11.13 7.03
CA TRP A 177 -11.12 -10.35 6.13
C TRP A 177 -9.69 -10.17 6.65
N MET A 178 -9.44 -10.50 7.92
CA MET A 178 -8.17 -10.26 8.61
C MET A 178 -7.28 -11.51 8.66
N VAL A 179 -7.83 -12.72 8.57
CA VAL A 179 -7.07 -13.96 8.88
C VAL A 179 -7.36 -15.16 7.98
N SER A 180 -8.30 -15.07 7.04
CA SER A 180 -8.80 -16.19 6.22
C SER A 180 -7.75 -16.96 5.42
N SER A 181 -6.60 -16.35 5.15
CA SER A 181 -5.46 -16.99 4.46
C SER A 181 -4.68 -17.99 5.32
N LYS A 182 -4.71 -17.87 6.65
CA LYS A 182 -3.88 -18.65 7.59
C LYS A 182 -4.60 -19.21 8.82
N MET A 183 -5.81 -18.75 9.10
CA MET A 183 -6.64 -19.27 10.18
C MET A 183 -7.99 -19.73 9.65
N ASN A 184 -8.57 -20.73 10.32
CA ASN A 184 -9.91 -21.20 10.01
C ASN A 184 -10.96 -20.21 10.54
N ILE A 185 -12.11 -20.14 9.87
CA ILE A 185 -13.19 -19.23 10.26
C ILE A 185 -14.35 -20.03 10.85
N LEU A 186 -14.80 -19.61 12.03
CA LEU A 186 -15.93 -20.22 12.74
C LEU A 186 -17.22 -20.13 11.92
N ASP A 187 -17.87 -21.27 11.67
CA ASP A 187 -19.17 -21.40 10.97
C ASP A 187 -20.35 -21.23 11.94
N SER A 188 -20.22 -20.33 12.91
CA SER A 188 -21.26 -19.98 13.87
C SER A 188 -20.96 -18.61 14.48
N GLU A 189 -22.00 -17.93 14.95
CA GLU A 189 -21.84 -16.66 15.65
C GLU A 189 -21.55 -16.93 17.13
N CYS A 190 -20.53 -16.23 17.66
CA CYS A 190 -20.21 -16.18 19.08
C CYS A 190 -20.40 -14.75 19.55
N TYR A 191 -21.35 -14.52 20.44
CA TYR A 191 -21.71 -13.15 20.85
C TYR A 191 -21.00 -12.71 22.13
N SER A 192 -20.53 -13.66 22.95
CA SER A 192 -19.93 -13.33 24.24
C SER A 192 -18.49 -12.83 24.09
N THR A 193 -18.26 -11.54 24.33
CA THR A 193 -16.91 -10.96 24.35
C THR A 193 -16.01 -11.63 25.39
N TYR A 194 -16.57 -12.02 26.54
CA TYR A 194 -15.84 -12.79 27.56
C TYR A 194 -15.30 -14.11 27.01
N LEU A 195 -16.14 -14.86 26.28
CA LEU A 195 -15.71 -16.12 25.66
C LEU A 195 -14.64 -15.88 24.59
N GLN A 196 -14.83 -14.88 23.73
CA GLN A 196 -13.85 -14.54 22.70
C GLN A 196 -12.48 -14.20 23.31
N CYS A 197 -12.45 -13.40 24.40
CA CYS A 197 -11.20 -13.11 25.12
C CYS A 197 -10.59 -14.38 25.73
N LYS A 198 -11.38 -15.19 26.44
CA LYS A 198 -10.88 -16.41 27.09
C LYS A 198 -10.41 -17.48 26.11
N LEU A 199 -10.95 -17.54 24.89
CA LEU A 199 -10.48 -18.41 23.82
C LEU A 199 -9.29 -17.84 23.03
N GLY A 200 -8.92 -16.58 23.28
CA GLY A 200 -7.83 -15.90 22.59
C GLY A 200 -8.19 -15.35 21.21
N TRP A 201 -9.48 -15.28 20.89
CA TRP A 201 -9.97 -14.75 19.62
C TRP A 201 -9.89 -13.22 19.52
N MET A 202 -9.65 -12.55 20.65
CA MET A 202 -9.34 -11.12 20.71
C MET A 202 -7.85 -10.86 20.91
N ASP A 203 -7.02 -11.91 20.99
CA ASP A 203 -5.57 -11.74 21.14
C ASP A 203 -4.99 -11.17 19.85
N ARG A 204 -3.99 -10.29 20.02
CA ARG A 204 -3.24 -9.66 18.93
C ARG A 204 -2.72 -10.70 17.95
N LEU A 205 -2.86 -10.41 16.67
CA LEU A 205 -2.46 -11.31 15.59
C LEU A 205 -0.98 -11.15 15.26
N ASP A 206 -0.31 -12.27 15.00
CA ASP A 206 1.08 -12.30 14.57
C ASP A 206 1.25 -11.66 13.17
N ILE A 207 2.41 -11.07 12.94
CA ILE A 207 2.81 -10.40 11.69
C ILE A 207 2.74 -11.37 10.52
N ASP A 208 3.14 -12.62 10.72
CA ASP A 208 3.07 -13.65 9.68
C ASP A 208 1.63 -13.85 9.19
N ILE A 209 0.64 -13.77 10.07
CA ILE A 209 -0.78 -13.93 9.74
C ILE A 209 -1.29 -12.70 8.99
N LEU A 210 -1.06 -11.51 9.53
CA LEU A 210 -1.53 -10.25 8.95
C LEU A 210 -0.88 -9.98 7.58
N SER A 211 0.43 -10.20 7.46
CA SER A 211 1.15 -10.04 6.19
C SER A 211 0.72 -11.08 5.16
N THR A 212 0.55 -12.34 5.54
CA THR A 212 0.04 -13.38 4.62
C THR A 212 -1.38 -13.04 4.15
N GLN A 213 -2.23 -12.52 5.04
CA GLN A 213 -3.57 -12.07 4.67
C GLN A 213 -3.53 -10.97 3.62
N LEU A 214 -2.75 -9.92 3.88
CA LEU A 214 -2.65 -8.77 2.99
C LEU A 214 -2.08 -9.15 1.62
N ILE A 215 -1.04 -9.99 1.60
CA ILE A 215 -0.47 -10.55 0.36
C ILE A 215 -1.51 -11.41 -0.36
N GLY A 216 -2.28 -12.22 0.38
CA GLY A 216 -3.34 -13.06 -0.16
C GLY A 216 -4.46 -12.25 -0.81
N LEU A 217 -4.91 -11.18 -0.16
CA LEU A 217 -5.92 -10.25 -0.69
C LEU A 217 -5.44 -9.60 -1.99
N SER A 218 -4.21 -9.09 -2.01
CA SER A 218 -3.59 -8.50 -3.20
C SER A 218 -3.53 -9.48 -4.38
N LYS A 219 -3.03 -10.71 -4.15
CA LYS A 219 -2.94 -11.73 -5.19
C LYS A 219 -4.30 -12.16 -5.71
N SER A 220 -5.25 -12.36 -4.80
CA SER A 220 -6.61 -12.76 -5.17
C SER A 220 -7.30 -11.66 -5.99
N TYR A 221 -7.14 -10.40 -5.58
CA TYR A 221 -7.65 -9.25 -6.32
C TYR A 221 -7.08 -9.18 -7.74
N ALA A 222 -5.76 -9.35 -7.89
CA ALA A 222 -5.10 -9.36 -9.20
C ALA A 222 -5.65 -10.48 -10.11
N GLN A 223 -5.98 -11.65 -9.56
CA GLN A 223 -6.58 -12.75 -10.33
C GLN A 223 -8.02 -12.45 -10.76
N LEU A 224 -8.81 -11.83 -9.88
CA LEU A 224 -10.18 -11.40 -10.18
C LEU A 224 -10.20 -10.33 -11.28
N LYS A 225 -9.26 -9.38 -11.25
CA LYS A 225 -9.17 -8.30 -12.26
C LYS A 225 -8.89 -8.82 -13.67
N LEU A 226 -8.21 -9.98 -13.80
CA LEU A 226 -7.94 -10.63 -15.09
C LEU A 226 -9.18 -11.33 -15.68
N HIS A 227 -10.15 -11.72 -14.85
CA HIS A 227 -11.39 -12.38 -15.27
C HIS A 227 -12.58 -11.54 -14.80
N PRO A 228 -13.04 -10.55 -15.59
CA PRO A 228 -14.02 -9.58 -15.16
C PRO A 228 -15.41 -10.22 -14.98
N VAL A 229 -15.57 -10.89 -13.86
CA VAL A 229 -16.82 -11.23 -13.16
C VAL A 229 -16.77 -10.54 -11.79
N VAL A 230 -16.10 -9.38 -11.71
CA VAL A 230 -15.94 -8.64 -10.46
C VAL A 230 -17.30 -8.07 -10.09
N GLU A 231 -17.91 -8.65 -9.07
CA GLU A 231 -19.05 -8.06 -8.39
C GLU A 231 -18.58 -6.76 -7.71
N PRO A 232 -19.27 -5.63 -7.89
CA PRO A 232 -18.92 -4.33 -7.29
C PRO A 232 -18.87 -4.39 -5.75
N ASP A 233 -19.42 -5.45 -5.15
CA ASP A 233 -19.42 -5.69 -3.72
C ASP A 233 -18.02 -6.01 -3.16
N PHE A 234 -17.09 -6.56 -3.96
CA PHE A 234 -15.75 -6.93 -3.46
C PHE A 234 -14.85 -5.71 -3.23
N ASP A 235 -14.84 -4.75 -4.16
CA ASP A 235 -14.09 -3.49 -4.02
C ASP A 235 -14.59 -2.70 -2.79
N ALA A 236 -15.92 -2.60 -2.63
CA ALA A 236 -16.54 -1.94 -1.49
C ALA A 236 -16.20 -2.64 -0.16
N ALA A 237 -16.12 -3.98 -0.17
CA ALA A 237 -15.69 -4.75 0.99
C ALA A 237 -14.21 -4.52 1.31
N LEU A 238 -13.31 -4.53 0.32
CA LEU A 238 -11.90 -4.21 0.51
C LEU A 238 -11.71 -2.81 1.08
N GLN A 239 -12.37 -1.80 0.49
CA GLN A 239 -12.30 -0.42 0.94
C GLN A 239 -12.71 -0.28 2.42
N LYS A 240 -13.68 -1.09 2.87
CA LYS A 240 -14.14 -1.09 4.26
C LYS A 240 -13.20 -1.84 5.21
N GLN A 241 -12.57 -2.93 4.77
CA GLN A 241 -11.88 -3.88 5.64
C GLN A 241 -10.36 -3.68 5.70
N ILE A 242 -9.74 -3.16 4.63
CA ILE A 242 -8.29 -2.88 4.58
C ILE A 242 -7.83 -1.90 5.69
N PRO A 243 -8.56 -0.81 6.02
CA PRO A 243 -8.18 0.06 7.14
C PRO A 243 -8.04 -0.69 8.48
N SER A 244 -8.89 -1.69 8.75
CA SER A 244 -8.77 -2.51 9.96
C SER A 244 -7.50 -3.36 9.97
N LEU A 245 -7.08 -3.88 8.81
CA LEU A 245 -5.80 -4.59 8.66
C LEU A 245 -4.61 -3.64 8.88
N TYR A 246 -4.65 -2.44 8.30
CA TYR A 246 -3.59 -1.45 8.49
C TYR A 246 -3.49 -0.98 9.93
N SER A 247 -4.62 -0.77 10.61
CA SER A 247 -4.63 -0.42 12.03
C SER A 247 -3.91 -1.47 12.90
N GLN A 248 -4.10 -2.77 12.63
CA GLN A 248 -3.40 -3.84 13.35
C GLN A 248 -1.91 -3.90 13.01
N LEU A 249 -1.54 -3.64 11.74
CA LEU A 249 -0.15 -3.59 11.30
C LEU A 249 0.59 -2.37 11.86
N GLU A 250 -0.11 -1.25 12.04
CA GLU A 250 0.45 -0.01 12.58
C GLU A 250 0.90 -0.14 14.04
N GLU A 251 0.26 -1.02 14.82
CA GLU A 251 0.72 -1.33 16.18
C GLU A 251 2.14 -1.91 16.23
N TYR A 252 2.67 -2.41 15.11
CA TYR A 252 4.06 -2.89 14.99
C TYR A 252 5.04 -1.79 14.59
N VAL A 253 4.56 -0.60 14.26
CA VAL A 253 5.42 0.54 13.95
C VAL A 253 6.13 0.97 15.23
N GLY A 254 7.46 1.04 15.16
CA GLY A 254 8.31 1.39 16.31
C GLY A 254 8.75 0.19 17.16
N THR A 255 8.35 -1.04 16.84
CA THR A 255 8.91 -2.27 17.45
C THR A 255 9.97 -2.90 16.56
N ASP A 256 10.80 -3.80 17.11
CA ASP A 256 11.80 -4.55 16.32
C ASP A 256 11.15 -5.45 15.25
N ASP A 257 9.88 -5.80 15.43
CA ASP A 257 9.18 -6.70 14.50
C ASP A 257 8.81 -6.02 13.17
N ILE A 258 8.88 -4.69 13.08
CA ILE A 258 8.65 -3.95 11.83
C ILE A 258 9.58 -4.40 10.71
N PHE A 259 10.80 -4.85 11.03
CA PHE A 259 11.75 -5.36 10.03
C PHE A 259 11.30 -6.69 9.44
N VAL A 260 10.62 -7.52 10.23
CA VAL A 260 10.02 -8.79 9.77
C VAL A 260 8.87 -8.47 8.82
N LEU A 261 7.99 -7.54 9.20
CA LEU A 261 6.89 -7.08 8.36
C LEU A 261 7.39 -6.48 7.03
N LYS A 262 8.39 -5.60 7.08
CA LYS A 262 9.02 -5.01 5.88
C LYS A 262 9.62 -6.06 4.96
N SER A 263 10.25 -7.09 5.52
CA SER A 263 10.82 -8.19 4.75
C SER A 263 9.75 -9.05 4.10
N ALA A 264 8.64 -9.32 4.81
CA ALA A 264 7.52 -10.11 4.29
C ALA A 264 6.77 -9.39 3.14
N LEU A 265 6.63 -8.08 3.21
CA LEU A 265 5.94 -7.26 2.20
C LEU A 265 6.83 -6.74 1.07
N ASN A 266 8.13 -7.03 1.10
CA ASN A 266 9.08 -6.55 0.10
C ASN A 266 8.73 -7.08 -1.30
N GLY A 267 8.63 -6.17 -2.28
CA GLY A 267 8.30 -6.51 -3.67
C GLY A 267 6.84 -6.90 -3.91
N VAL A 268 5.97 -6.79 -2.91
CA VAL A 268 4.52 -7.05 -3.06
C VAL A 268 3.77 -5.74 -3.23
N ASN A 269 2.80 -5.72 -4.15
CA ASN A 269 1.83 -4.63 -4.25
C ASN A 269 0.78 -4.82 -3.17
N TRP A 270 0.87 -4.13 -2.05
CA TRP A 270 -0.04 -4.34 -0.91
C TRP A 270 -0.85 -3.10 -0.54
N VAL A 271 -0.49 -1.93 -1.06
CA VAL A 271 -1.19 -0.69 -0.72
C VAL A 271 -2.43 -0.56 -1.58
N TRP A 272 -3.60 -0.75 -0.99
CA TRP A 272 -4.91 -0.54 -1.63
C TRP A 272 -5.20 0.96 -1.82
N ILE A 273 -5.34 1.41 -3.07
CA ILE A 273 -5.64 2.83 -3.39
C ILE A 273 -7.11 3.08 -3.76
N GLY A 274 -7.96 2.06 -3.70
CA GLY A 274 -9.39 2.12 -4.01
C GLY A 274 -9.79 1.35 -5.27
N ASP A 275 -8.91 1.27 -6.27
CA ASP A 275 -9.13 0.59 -7.56
C ASP A 275 -8.04 -0.44 -7.92
N ASP A 276 -6.94 -0.46 -7.16
CA ASP A 276 -5.89 -1.45 -7.27
C ASP A 276 -5.04 -1.56 -6.00
N PHE A 277 -4.28 -2.65 -5.94
CA PHE A 277 -3.14 -2.78 -5.04
C PHE A 277 -1.87 -2.32 -5.77
N VAL A 278 -1.18 -1.33 -5.19
CA VAL A 278 0.05 -0.75 -5.77
C VAL A 278 1.27 -0.99 -4.88
N SER A 279 2.45 -0.90 -5.50
CA SER A 279 3.72 -0.96 -4.80
C SER A 279 3.93 0.29 -3.94
N PRO A 280 4.45 0.17 -2.71
CA PRO A 280 4.78 1.34 -1.88
C PRO A 280 5.78 2.29 -2.56
N ASN A 281 6.67 1.78 -3.42
CA ASN A 281 7.64 2.60 -4.16
C ASN A 281 6.99 3.50 -5.22
N ALA A 282 5.78 3.16 -5.68
CA ALA A 282 5.02 3.95 -6.65
C ALA A 282 4.14 5.01 -5.98
N LEU A 283 4.19 5.13 -4.64
CA LEU A 283 3.37 6.06 -3.86
C LEU A 283 4.21 7.14 -3.19
N ALA A 284 3.68 8.36 -3.19
CA ALA A 284 4.18 9.46 -2.37
C ALA A 284 3.03 10.24 -1.72
N PHE A 285 3.30 10.85 -0.56
CA PHE A 285 2.33 11.72 0.13
C PHE A 285 2.14 13.06 -0.58
N ASP A 286 3.19 13.57 -1.22
CA ASP A 286 3.20 14.84 -1.92
C ASP A 286 3.67 14.64 -3.37
N SER A 287 2.88 15.11 -4.32
CA SER A 287 3.20 15.14 -5.74
C SER A 287 2.40 16.24 -6.40
N PRO A 288 3.01 17.05 -7.28
CA PRO A 288 2.33 18.16 -7.95
C PRO A 288 1.20 17.68 -8.87
N VAL A 289 1.33 16.47 -9.43
CA VAL A 289 0.39 15.89 -10.39
C VAL A 289 0.24 14.39 -10.15
N LYS A 290 -0.89 13.82 -10.59
CA LYS A 290 -1.11 12.37 -10.64
C LYS A 290 -0.45 11.80 -11.91
N PHE A 291 0.53 10.91 -11.75
CA PHE A 291 1.19 10.26 -12.88
C PHE A 291 0.69 8.82 -13.11
N SER A 292 -0.62 8.62 -13.05
CA SER A 292 -1.27 7.32 -13.29
C SER A 292 -1.00 6.82 -14.71
N PRO A 293 -0.76 5.51 -14.94
CA PRO A 293 -0.79 4.40 -13.96
C PRO A 293 0.58 4.08 -13.32
N TYR A 294 1.57 4.98 -13.38
CA TYR A 294 2.94 4.67 -12.98
C TYR A 294 3.31 5.15 -11.58
N LEU A 295 2.88 6.35 -11.20
CA LEU A 295 3.05 6.90 -9.85
C LEU A 295 1.73 7.48 -9.34
N TYR A 296 1.53 7.34 -8.03
CA TYR A 296 0.28 7.64 -7.35
C TYR A 296 0.52 8.53 -6.14
N VAL A 297 -0.46 9.36 -5.84
CA VAL A 297 -0.53 10.09 -4.56
C VAL A 297 -1.29 9.24 -3.57
N VAL A 298 -0.80 9.15 -2.33
CA VAL A 298 -1.50 8.47 -1.24
C VAL A 298 -2.90 9.07 -1.07
N PRO A 299 -3.98 8.27 -1.18
CA PRO A 299 -5.34 8.75 -0.96
C PRO A 299 -5.53 9.31 0.46
N SER A 300 -6.43 10.29 0.60
CA SER A 300 -6.71 10.95 1.88
C SER A 300 -7.16 9.96 2.96
N GLU A 301 -7.81 8.88 2.58
CA GLU A 301 -8.33 7.85 3.47
C GLU A 301 -7.19 7.06 4.13
N LEU A 302 -6.03 6.98 3.48
CA LEU A 302 -4.84 6.29 4.02
C LEU A 302 -3.94 7.20 4.85
N SER A 303 -4.27 8.50 4.94
CA SER A 303 -3.46 9.47 5.69
C SER A 303 -3.34 9.12 7.18
N GLU A 304 -4.32 8.41 7.73
CA GLU A 304 -4.30 7.98 9.13
C GLU A 304 -3.19 6.97 9.41
N PHE A 305 -2.81 6.14 8.43
CA PHE A 305 -1.77 5.11 8.53
C PHE A 305 -0.39 5.61 8.06
N ARG A 306 -0.14 6.92 8.21
CA ARG A 306 1.05 7.57 7.65
C ARG A 306 2.35 6.94 8.16
N ASP A 307 2.41 6.61 9.44
CA ASP A 307 3.62 6.08 10.06
C ASP A 307 3.92 4.66 9.59
N LEU A 308 2.88 3.83 9.43
CA LEU A 308 2.99 2.51 8.80
C LEU A 308 3.50 2.60 7.35
N LEU A 309 2.88 3.46 6.54
CA LEU A 309 3.23 3.61 5.13
C LEU A 309 4.68 4.07 4.95
N LEU A 310 5.13 5.05 5.73
CA LEU A 310 6.52 5.52 5.72
C LEU A 310 7.50 4.42 6.16
N ALA A 311 7.18 3.68 7.23
CA ALA A 311 8.02 2.59 7.73
C ALA A 311 8.23 1.48 6.67
N LEU A 312 7.19 1.23 5.87
CA LEU A 312 7.15 0.18 4.86
C LEU A 312 7.52 0.63 3.43
N GLY A 313 8.00 1.86 3.26
CA GLY A 313 8.69 2.31 2.03
C GLY A 313 7.93 3.30 1.15
N VAL A 314 6.76 3.78 1.56
CA VAL A 314 6.12 4.95 0.92
C VAL A 314 6.97 6.19 1.22
N ARG A 315 7.17 7.06 0.23
CA ARG A 315 8.00 8.27 0.38
C ARG A 315 7.16 9.52 0.60
N LEU A 316 7.80 10.57 1.11
CA LEU A 316 7.15 11.88 1.23
C LEU A 316 6.92 12.51 -0.14
N SER A 317 7.93 12.51 -0.99
CA SER A 317 7.88 12.99 -2.37
C SER A 317 8.69 12.06 -3.27
N PHE A 318 8.43 12.13 -4.58
CA PHE A 318 9.23 11.43 -5.58
C PHE A 318 10.58 12.12 -5.80
N ASP A 319 11.56 11.34 -6.22
CA ASP A 319 12.84 11.84 -6.69
C ASP A 319 12.91 11.88 -8.22
N VAL A 320 13.98 12.45 -8.76
CA VAL A 320 14.18 12.60 -10.21
C VAL A 320 14.24 11.24 -10.92
N PHE A 321 14.78 10.21 -10.27
CA PHE A 321 14.93 8.88 -10.88
C PHE A 321 13.57 8.18 -11.03
N ASP A 322 12.61 8.44 -10.17
CA ASP A 322 11.23 7.96 -10.34
C ASP A 322 10.64 8.43 -11.65
N TYR A 323 10.79 9.72 -11.97
CA TYR A 323 10.31 10.29 -13.22
C TYR A 323 11.03 9.68 -14.43
N PHE A 324 12.33 9.42 -14.33
CA PHE A 324 13.06 8.70 -15.39
C PHE A 324 12.52 7.29 -15.60
N HIS A 325 12.25 6.55 -14.50
CA HIS A 325 11.68 5.21 -14.57
C HIS A 325 10.26 5.21 -15.13
N VAL A 326 9.43 6.23 -14.84
CA VAL A 326 8.11 6.42 -15.46
C VAL A 326 8.25 6.54 -16.98
N LEU A 327 9.15 7.41 -17.46
CA LEU A 327 9.37 7.59 -18.90
C LEU A 327 9.90 6.32 -19.57
N GLN A 328 10.78 5.58 -18.89
CA GLN A 328 11.28 4.28 -19.38
C GLN A 328 10.17 3.22 -19.46
N ARG A 329 9.28 3.16 -18.45
CA ARG A 329 8.13 2.25 -18.46
C ARG A 329 7.17 2.60 -19.60
N LEU A 330 6.85 3.89 -19.77
CA LEU A 330 6.03 4.35 -20.88
C LEU A 330 6.66 4.00 -22.24
N GLN A 331 7.98 4.19 -22.41
CA GLN A 331 8.69 3.81 -23.62
C GLN A 331 8.56 2.30 -23.92
N ASN A 332 8.65 1.46 -22.89
CA ASN A 332 8.48 0.00 -23.03
C ASN A 332 7.04 -0.38 -23.40
N ASP A 333 6.04 0.35 -22.89
CA ASP A 333 4.63 0.12 -23.18
C ASP A 333 4.28 0.50 -24.62
N VAL A 334 4.80 1.64 -25.10
CA VAL A 334 4.59 2.10 -26.50
C VAL A 334 5.51 1.42 -27.51
N LYS A 335 6.56 0.72 -27.07
CA LYS A 335 7.50 -0.06 -27.91
C LYS A 335 8.08 0.76 -29.09
N GLY A 336 8.36 2.03 -28.86
CA GLY A 336 8.92 2.95 -29.86
C GLY A 336 7.92 3.50 -30.88
N SER A 337 6.61 3.31 -30.68
CA SER A 337 5.61 4.04 -31.47
C SER A 337 5.55 5.52 -31.07
N PRO A 338 5.10 6.41 -31.97
CA PRO A 338 4.75 7.78 -31.60
C PRO A 338 3.74 7.83 -30.46
N LEU A 339 3.92 8.77 -29.55
CA LEU A 339 3.02 9.00 -28.42
C LEU A 339 1.66 9.53 -28.92
N SER A 340 0.56 9.11 -28.29
CA SER A 340 -0.74 9.75 -28.46
C SER A 340 -0.74 11.16 -27.84
N THR A 341 -1.74 11.98 -28.16
CA THR A 341 -1.87 13.33 -27.58
C THR A 341 -1.92 13.29 -26.04
N ASP A 342 -2.61 12.32 -25.45
CA ASP A 342 -2.73 12.16 -24.00
C ASP A 342 -1.43 11.66 -23.37
N GLN A 343 -0.70 10.79 -24.06
CA GLN A 343 0.62 10.35 -23.61
C GLN A 343 1.65 11.47 -23.71
N LEU A 344 1.56 12.30 -24.74
CA LEU A 344 2.43 13.46 -24.91
C LEU A 344 2.19 14.50 -23.80
N SER A 345 0.93 14.82 -23.49
CA SER A 345 0.61 15.74 -22.39
C SER A 345 1.08 15.19 -21.04
N PHE A 346 0.91 13.90 -20.80
CA PHE A 346 1.47 13.20 -19.64
C PHE A 346 2.99 13.36 -19.56
N VAL A 347 3.71 13.09 -20.65
CA VAL A 347 5.18 13.22 -20.70
C VAL A 347 5.60 14.66 -20.42
N LEU A 348 4.90 15.66 -20.96
CA LEU A 348 5.21 17.07 -20.67
C LEU A 348 5.10 17.38 -19.17
N CYS A 349 4.06 16.89 -18.48
CA CYS A 349 3.95 17.07 -17.02
C CYS A 349 5.10 16.40 -16.26
N VAL A 350 5.55 15.22 -16.70
CA VAL A 350 6.70 14.54 -16.08
C VAL A 350 7.99 15.34 -16.32
N LEU A 351 8.19 15.87 -17.52
CA LEU A 351 9.36 16.69 -17.86
C LEU A 351 9.39 18.01 -17.08
N GLU A 352 8.24 18.65 -16.86
CA GLU A 352 8.13 19.83 -15.99
C GLU A 352 8.52 19.48 -14.55
N ALA A 353 8.01 18.37 -14.00
CA ALA A 353 8.39 17.92 -12.66
C ALA A 353 9.89 17.62 -12.53
N VAL A 354 10.51 17.02 -13.56
CA VAL A 354 11.96 16.81 -13.61
C VAL A 354 12.71 18.15 -13.60
N ALA A 355 12.24 19.14 -14.36
CA ALA A 355 12.88 20.44 -14.46
C ALA A 355 12.72 21.29 -13.18
N ASP A 356 11.67 21.07 -12.40
CA ASP A 356 11.39 21.74 -11.12
C ASP A 356 12.16 21.12 -9.94
N CYS A 357 12.74 19.92 -10.11
CA CYS A 357 13.58 19.32 -9.08
C CYS A 357 14.89 20.12 -8.94
N ASP A 358 15.09 20.81 -7.81
CA ASP A 358 16.25 21.66 -7.44
C ASP A 358 17.62 20.93 -7.35
N SER A 359 17.74 19.74 -7.92
CA SER A 359 19.01 19.00 -7.97
C SER A 359 20.01 19.75 -8.84
N ASP A 360 21.21 20.00 -8.33
CA ASP A 360 22.30 20.69 -9.05
C ASP A 360 22.34 20.29 -10.53
N ARG A 361 22.32 21.29 -11.43
CA ARG A 361 22.41 21.16 -12.90
C ARG A 361 23.41 20.11 -13.39
N LEU A 362 24.49 19.90 -12.62
CA LEU A 362 25.55 18.91 -12.86
C LEU A 362 25.03 17.45 -12.86
N MET A 363 24.00 17.14 -12.07
CA MET A 363 23.36 15.83 -12.06
C MET A 363 22.53 15.61 -13.34
N LEU A 364 21.86 16.63 -13.87
CA LEU A 364 21.16 16.54 -15.15
C LEU A 364 22.13 16.34 -16.31
N GLU A 365 23.29 17.01 -16.30
CA GLU A 365 24.32 16.84 -17.32
C GLU A 365 24.89 15.40 -17.35
N ALA A 366 25.12 14.79 -16.18
CA ALA A 366 25.53 13.39 -16.08
C ALA A 366 24.38 12.41 -16.45
N SER A 367 23.13 12.81 -16.19
CA SER A 367 21.92 11.99 -16.38
C SER A 367 21.24 12.20 -17.74
N ASN A 368 21.75 13.09 -18.60
CA ASN A 368 21.20 13.37 -19.93
C ASN A 368 21.10 12.13 -20.84
N LYS A 369 21.79 11.03 -20.48
CA LYS A 369 21.67 9.73 -21.15
C LYS A 369 20.48 8.88 -20.68
N GLN A 370 19.91 9.19 -19.51
CA GLN A 370 18.79 8.46 -18.91
C GLN A 370 17.45 9.19 -19.12
N LEU A 371 17.48 10.51 -19.26
CA LEU A 371 16.29 11.31 -19.55
C LEU A 371 15.77 11.04 -20.96
N LEU A 372 14.49 10.67 -21.06
CA LEU A 372 13.79 10.43 -22.31
C LEU A 372 12.86 11.60 -22.63
N VAL A 373 12.92 12.08 -23.87
CA VAL A 373 12.17 13.24 -24.35
C VAL A 373 11.63 12.91 -25.75
N PRO A 374 10.41 13.33 -26.10
CA PRO A 374 9.87 13.08 -27.43
C PRO A 374 10.64 13.86 -28.51
N ASP A 375 11.00 13.15 -29.59
CA ASP A 375 11.56 13.74 -30.80
C ASP A 375 10.48 14.39 -31.68
N SER A 376 10.86 14.96 -32.82
CA SER A 376 9.94 15.60 -33.77
C SER A 376 8.87 14.68 -34.34
N PHE A 377 9.04 13.35 -34.25
CA PHE A 377 8.04 12.35 -34.63
C PHE A 377 7.18 11.90 -33.44
N GLY A 378 7.39 12.46 -32.25
CA GLY A 378 6.68 12.09 -31.04
C GLY A 378 7.18 10.78 -30.42
N VAL A 379 8.39 10.34 -30.74
CA VAL A 379 8.98 9.10 -30.20
C VAL A 379 9.93 9.43 -29.05
N LEU A 380 9.75 8.76 -27.91
CA LEU A 380 10.62 8.93 -26.74
C LEU A 380 12.07 8.51 -27.04
N THR A 381 12.96 9.48 -26.95
CA THR A 381 14.37 9.40 -27.32
C THR A 381 15.26 9.97 -26.21
N CYS A 382 16.50 9.52 -26.09
CA CYS A 382 17.46 10.09 -25.13
C CYS A 382 17.70 11.59 -25.36
N ALA A 383 17.64 12.40 -24.30
CA ALA A 383 17.82 13.85 -24.36
C ALA A 383 19.16 14.26 -24.98
N GLY A 384 20.23 13.50 -24.74
CA GLY A 384 21.56 13.74 -25.34
C GLY A 384 21.61 13.65 -26.88
N ASP A 385 20.69 12.91 -27.48
CA ASP A 385 20.59 12.74 -28.95
C ASP A 385 19.69 13.81 -29.59
N LEU A 386 19.08 14.68 -28.77
CA LEU A 386 18.13 15.68 -29.22
C LEU A 386 18.73 17.09 -29.21
N VAL A 387 18.16 17.93 -30.07
CA VAL A 387 18.43 19.37 -30.14
C VAL A 387 17.14 20.12 -30.27
N TYR A 388 17.09 21.34 -29.73
CA TYR A 388 16.01 22.27 -30.03
C TYR A 388 16.48 23.34 -31.00
N ASN A 389 15.66 23.61 -32.01
CA ASN A 389 15.97 24.57 -33.06
C ASN A 389 15.62 26.00 -32.62
N ASP A 390 16.60 26.70 -32.02
CA ASP A 390 16.49 28.13 -31.77
C ASP A 390 16.97 29.00 -32.95
N ALA A 391 17.50 28.41 -34.02
CA ALA A 391 18.02 29.11 -35.19
C ALA A 391 17.48 28.50 -36.50
N PRO A 392 16.21 28.76 -36.86
CA PRO A 392 15.59 28.19 -38.06
C PRO A 392 16.34 28.56 -39.35
N TRP A 393 17.11 29.67 -39.37
CA TRP A 393 17.98 30.02 -40.50
C TRP A 393 19.18 29.07 -40.71
N MET A 394 19.45 28.15 -39.78
CA MET A 394 20.58 27.20 -39.83
C MET A 394 20.18 25.80 -40.34
N GLU A 395 18.94 25.62 -40.82
CA GLU A 395 18.30 24.33 -41.15
C GLU A 395 19.08 23.37 -42.08
N ASN A 396 20.14 23.83 -42.76
CA ASN A 396 20.99 22.98 -43.62
C ASN A 396 22.21 22.36 -42.91
N ASN A 397 22.41 22.64 -41.61
CA ASN A 397 23.53 22.12 -40.81
C ASN A 397 23.06 21.11 -39.74
N THR A 398 22.08 20.26 -40.03
CA THR A 398 21.69 19.19 -39.11
C THR A 398 22.93 18.35 -38.79
N VAL A 399 23.40 18.48 -37.55
CA VAL A 399 24.60 17.79 -37.08
C VAL A 399 24.34 16.30 -37.24
N VAL A 400 25.21 15.62 -37.98
CA VAL A 400 25.07 14.20 -38.29
C VAL A 400 24.88 13.41 -36.99
N GLY A 401 23.71 12.80 -36.83
CA GLY A 401 23.39 11.94 -35.68
C GLY A 401 22.51 12.55 -34.58
N LYS A 402 22.14 13.84 -34.65
CA LYS A 402 21.16 14.43 -33.71
C LYS A 402 19.79 14.61 -34.35
N ARG A 403 18.73 14.43 -33.55
CA ARG A 403 17.32 14.59 -33.95
C ARG A 403 16.73 15.87 -33.35
N ASP A 404 15.72 16.42 -34.01
CA ASP A 404 14.98 17.56 -33.47
C ASP A 404 14.03 17.12 -32.36
N MET A 405 13.92 17.94 -31.32
CA MET A 405 12.95 17.80 -30.24
C MET A 405 11.52 18.09 -30.71
N HIS A 406 10.53 17.46 -30.09
CA HIS A 406 9.11 17.72 -30.36
C HIS A 406 8.73 19.20 -30.13
N SER A 407 7.91 19.76 -31.02
CA SER A 407 7.52 21.18 -31.01
C SER A 407 6.62 21.60 -29.84
N SER A 408 6.04 20.64 -29.12
CA SER A 408 5.24 20.92 -27.92
C SER A 408 6.08 21.32 -26.71
N ILE A 409 7.38 21.04 -26.73
CA ILE A 409 8.29 21.39 -25.63
C ILE A 409 8.82 22.80 -25.88
N SER A 410 8.70 23.68 -24.88
CA SER A 410 9.21 25.03 -24.97
C SER A 410 10.75 25.05 -24.95
N HIS A 411 11.35 26.06 -25.58
CA HIS A 411 12.81 26.21 -25.59
C HIS A 411 13.37 26.44 -24.17
N ASP A 412 12.59 27.06 -23.28
CA ASP A 412 12.96 27.24 -21.88
C ASP A 412 13.04 25.91 -21.14
N LEU A 413 12.00 25.06 -21.28
CA LEU A 413 11.99 23.73 -20.69
C LEU A 413 13.12 22.87 -21.26
N ALA A 414 13.35 22.92 -22.58
CA ALA A 414 14.45 22.21 -23.22
C ALA A 414 15.82 22.59 -22.62
N ASN A 415 16.06 23.89 -22.42
CA ASN A 415 17.29 24.40 -21.80
C ASN A 415 17.42 23.99 -20.33
N ARG A 416 16.33 24.00 -19.56
CA ARG A 416 16.31 23.54 -18.16
C ARG A 416 16.59 22.05 -18.05
N LEU A 417 16.11 21.25 -19.01
CA LEU A 417 16.38 19.82 -19.14
C LEU A 417 17.79 19.51 -19.69
N GLY A 418 18.60 20.51 -20.01
CA GLY A 418 19.96 20.31 -20.52
C GLY A 418 20.03 19.85 -21.98
N ILE A 419 18.95 19.99 -22.76
CA ILE A 419 18.96 19.74 -24.20
C ILE A 419 19.71 20.88 -24.88
N GLN A 420 20.54 20.56 -25.87
CA GLN A 420 21.38 21.57 -26.53
C GLN A 420 20.63 22.33 -27.63
N SER A 421 20.91 23.63 -27.73
CA SER A 421 20.51 24.46 -28.87
C SER A 421 21.37 24.15 -30.10
N ILE A 422 20.77 24.24 -31.30
CA ILE A 422 21.50 24.13 -32.58
C ILE A 422 22.62 25.17 -32.68
N ARG A 423 22.40 26.41 -32.20
CA ARG A 423 23.45 27.45 -32.19
C ARG A 423 24.66 27.04 -31.36
N CYS A 424 24.42 26.45 -30.18
CA CYS A 424 25.50 26.03 -29.28
C CYS A 424 26.33 24.86 -29.84
N LEU A 425 25.76 24.03 -30.71
CA LEU A 425 26.47 22.93 -31.36
C LEU A 425 27.43 23.37 -32.46
N SER A 426 27.13 24.50 -33.12
CA SER A 426 28.01 25.07 -34.14
C SER A 426 29.15 25.92 -33.54
N LEU A 427 29.14 26.16 -32.22
CA LEU A 427 30.23 26.83 -31.55
C LEU A 427 31.45 25.90 -31.54
N VAL A 428 32.60 26.47 -31.92
CA VAL A 428 33.89 25.79 -31.92
C VAL A 428 34.14 25.25 -30.50
N SER A 429 34.25 23.93 -30.36
CA SER A 429 34.47 23.31 -29.05
C SER A 429 35.73 23.88 -28.40
N GLU A 430 35.78 23.89 -27.07
CA GLU A 430 36.94 24.38 -26.29
C GLU A 430 38.26 23.73 -26.74
N GLU A 431 38.19 22.49 -27.23
CA GLU A 431 39.33 21.74 -27.77
C GLU A 431 39.81 22.24 -29.16
N MET A 432 38.91 22.82 -29.95
CA MET A 432 39.16 23.39 -31.27
C MET A 432 39.61 24.87 -31.18
N THR A 433 39.32 25.54 -30.07
CA THR A 433 39.85 26.88 -29.73
C THR A 433 41.05 26.83 -28.78
N LYS A 434 41.47 25.64 -28.31
CA LYS A 434 42.58 25.47 -27.36
C LYS A 434 43.91 26.08 -27.85
N ASP A 435 44.14 26.01 -29.16
CA ASP A 435 45.32 26.56 -29.81
C ASP A 435 45.12 28.00 -30.30
N LEU A 436 43.95 28.59 -30.08
CA LEU A 436 43.72 30.00 -30.35
C LEU A 436 44.26 30.80 -29.16
N PRO A 437 45.36 31.56 -29.31
CA PRO A 437 45.88 32.38 -28.21
C PRO A 437 44.90 33.55 -27.97
N CYS A 438 43.98 33.36 -27.02
CA CYS A 438 43.17 34.44 -26.49
C CYS A 438 43.89 35.03 -25.28
N MET A 439 44.30 36.30 -25.39
CA MET A 439 44.98 36.98 -24.30
C MET A 439 44.02 37.22 -23.13
N GLU A 440 44.48 37.01 -21.90
CA GLU A 440 43.66 37.27 -20.70
C GLU A 440 43.21 38.73 -20.62
N TYR A 441 41.97 38.93 -20.15
CA TYR A 441 41.37 40.27 -20.01
C TYR A 441 42.28 41.25 -19.25
N ALA A 442 42.86 40.82 -18.12
CA ALA A 442 43.75 41.64 -17.32
C ALA A 442 44.97 42.12 -18.12
N ARG A 443 45.54 41.23 -18.93
CA ARG A 443 46.70 41.56 -19.76
C ARG A 443 46.35 42.53 -20.89
N ILE A 444 45.15 42.39 -21.49
CA ILE A 444 44.65 43.33 -22.49
C ILE A 444 44.50 44.73 -21.86
N CYS A 445 43.94 44.83 -20.66
CA CYS A 445 43.80 46.11 -19.94
C CYS A 445 45.17 46.76 -19.68
N GLU A 446 46.16 46.00 -19.18
CA GLU A 446 47.52 46.52 -18.96
C GLU A 446 48.15 47.07 -20.25
N LEU A 447 48.00 46.36 -21.37
CA LEU A 447 48.54 46.81 -22.66
C LEU A 447 47.83 48.06 -23.17
N LEU A 448 46.51 48.16 -22.98
CA LEU A 448 45.76 49.36 -23.35
C LEU A 448 46.15 50.56 -22.48
N GLU A 449 46.50 50.37 -21.20
CA GLU A 449 47.01 51.46 -20.35
C GLU A 449 48.41 51.94 -20.78
N MET A 450 49.29 51.01 -21.18
CA MET A 450 50.65 51.36 -21.59
C MET A 450 50.74 51.92 -23.00
N TYR A 451 49.92 51.43 -23.93
CA TYR A 451 50.05 51.68 -25.37
C TYR A 451 48.78 52.19 -26.05
N GLY A 452 47.63 52.23 -25.35
CA GLY A 452 46.34 52.62 -25.90
C GLY A 452 46.20 54.13 -26.11
N ASN A 453 47.10 54.73 -26.87
CA ASN A 453 46.96 56.10 -27.30
C ASN A 453 46.14 56.17 -28.61
N ASN A 454 44.94 56.76 -28.51
CA ASN A 454 44.02 56.91 -29.65
C ASN A 454 44.62 57.68 -30.83
N ASP A 455 45.59 58.57 -30.58
CA ASP A 455 46.19 59.41 -31.62
C ASP A 455 47.09 58.59 -32.58
N PHE A 456 47.55 57.40 -32.17
CA PHE A 456 48.48 56.58 -32.94
C PHE A 456 47.87 55.33 -33.57
N LEU A 457 46.61 54.99 -33.27
CA LEU A 457 45.94 53.78 -33.78
C LEU A 457 46.06 53.59 -35.30
N LEU A 458 45.93 54.67 -36.07
CA LEU A 458 46.02 54.59 -37.54
C LEU A 458 47.44 54.29 -38.02
N PHE A 459 48.46 54.76 -37.30
CA PHE A 459 49.86 54.45 -37.58
C PHE A 459 50.19 53.01 -37.20
N ASP A 460 49.66 52.52 -36.07
CA ASP A 460 49.84 51.12 -35.65
C ASP A 460 49.22 50.15 -36.68
N LEU A 461 48.02 50.46 -37.19
CA LEU A 461 47.40 49.68 -38.27
C LEU A 461 48.19 49.73 -39.58
N LEU A 462 48.84 50.87 -39.88
CA LEU A 462 49.70 51.01 -41.05
C LEU A 462 50.99 50.20 -40.90
N GLU A 463 51.61 50.22 -39.72
CA GLU A 463 52.78 49.40 -39.40
C GLU A 463 52.45 47.91 -39.50
N LEU A 464 51.30 47.48 -38.98
CA LEU A 464 50.83 46.09 -39.14
C LEU A 464 50.67 45.72 -40.62
N ALA A 465 50.11 46.62 -41.43
CA ALA A 465 49.97 46.40 -42.86
C ALA A 465 51.33 46.28 -43.56
N ASP A 466 52.32 47.09 -43.19
CA ASP A 466 53.68 47.03 -43.73
C ASP A 466 54.42 45.75 -43.29
N CYS A 467 54.32 45.37 -42.01
CA CYS A 467 54.81 44.10 -41.48
C CYS A 467 54.23 42.89 -42.24
N CYS A 468 52.94 42.94 -42.59
CA CYS A 468 52.26 41.95 -43.42
C CYS A 468 52.56 42.09 -44.93
N LYS A 469 53.39 43.05 -45.33
CA LYS A 469 53.79 43.35 -46.72
C LYS A 469 52.60 43.72 -47.63
N ALA A 470 51.58 44.34 -47.06
CA ALA A 470 50.42 44.81 -47.82
C ALA A 470 50.80 46.01 -48.70
N LYS A 471 50.33 46.02 -49.96
CA LYS A 471 50.61 47.11 -50.90
C LYS A 471 49.65 48.30 -50.78
N LYS A 472 48.49 48.09 -50.15
CA LYS A 472 47.42 49.07 -49.97
C LYS A 472 46.69 48.78 -48.66
N LEU A 473 46.35 49.82 -47.91
CA LEU A 473 45.49 49.76 -46.73
C LEU A 473 44.24 50.61 -47.00
N HIS A 474 43.06 50.05 -46.75
CA HIS A 474 41.78 50.73 -46.86
C HIS A 474 41.10 50.73 -45.48
N LEU A 475 40.88 51.92 -44.92
CA LEU A 475 40.17 52.09 -43.66
C LEU A 475 38.78 52.65 -43.96
N ILE A 476 37.75 51.93 -43.52
CA ILE A 476 36.35 52.26 -43.80
C ILE A 476 35.63 52.31 -42.45
N LEU A 477 35.10 53.48 -42.09
CA LEU A 477 34.19 53.60 -40.96
C LEU A 477 32.78 53.26 -41.45
N ASP A 478 32.39 52.01 -41.25
CA ASP A 478 31.04 51.55 -41.54
C ASP A 478 30.09 51.88 -40.40
N LYS A 479 29.10 52.76 -40.66
CA LYS A 479 28.07 53.16 -39.70
C LYS A 479 26.75 52.42 -39.91
N ARG A 480 26.72 51.38 -40.75
CA ARG A 480 25.52 50.58 -40.97
C ARG A 480 25.20 49.77 -39.71
N GLU A 481 23.93 49.72 -39.34
CA GLU A 481 23.44 48.80 -38.33
C GLU A 481 22.92 47.52 -39.00
N HIS A 482 23.33 46.38 -38.45
CA HIS A 482 22.90 45.07 -38.95
C HIS A 482 21.78 44.49 -38.07
N PRO A 483 20.85 43.70 -38.64
CA PRO A 483 19.87 42.97 -37.86
C PRO A 483 20.51 42.04 -36.84
N ARG A 484 19.97 42.01 -35.62
CA ARG A 484 20.46 41.17 -34.50
C ARG A 484 19.68 39.85 -34.34
N GLN A 485 18.82 39.54 -35.31
CA GLN A 485 17.89 38.41 -35.23
C GLN A 485 18.59 37.05 -35.43
N SER A 486 19.73 37.02 -36.12
CA SER A 486 20.43 35.78 -36.51
C SER A 486 21.89 35.75 -36.05
N LEU A 487 22.11 35.91 -34.74
CA LEU A 487 23.43 35.89 -34.11
C LEU A 487 23.79 34.49 -33.57
N LEU A 488 25.09 34.16 -33.56
CA LEU A 488 25.61 32.87 -33.09
C LEU A 488 25.74 32.79 -31.55
N GLN A 489 26.01 33.93 -30.89
CA GLN A 489 26.08 34.02 -29.43
C GLN A 489 24.82 34.66 -28.86
N HIS A 490 24.27 34.08 -27.79
CA HIS A 490 23.06 34.55 -27.11
C HIS A 490 23.26 35.85 -26.30
N ASN A 491 24.51 36.26 -26.03
CA ASN A 491 24.86 37.33 -25.09
C ASN A 491 25.37 38.64 -25.74
N LEU A 492 25.05 38.91 -27.02
CA LEU A 492 25.51 40.10 -27.75
C LEU A 492 24.43 41.17 -27.93
#